data_AF-A0A2G1UGZ2-F1
#
_entry.id   AF-A0A2G1UGZ2-F1
#
_cell.length_a   1.000
_cell.length_b   1.000
_cell.length_c   1.000
_cell.angle_alpha   90.00
_cell.angle_beta   90.00
_cell.angle_gamma   90.00
#
_symmetry.space_group_name_H-M   'P 1'
#
loop_
_entity.id
_entity.type
_entity.pdbx_description
1 polymer ?
#
loop_
_entity_poly.entity_id
_entity_poly.type
_entity_poly.pdbx_seq_one_letter_code
_entity_poly.pdbx_strand_id
1 'polypeptide(L)'
;MSQTYLTPEQDRTLRRWERWNRNYFIFAFIALTLVLVFGSQLGLSSGDSWGPLGVLLVLLIIPIIVLQLRLACPACGHRIGWQAKLMAPDQCHHCGVFLRARER
;
A
#
# COMPACT_ATOMS: atom_id res chain seq x y z
N MET A 1 -8.86 29.74 -3.08
CA MET A 1 -9.39 28.36 -3.12
C MET A 1 -9.37 27.82 -1.70
N SER A 2 -10.54 27.53 -1.15
CA SER A 2 -10.71 27.15 0.27
C SER A 2 -9.98 25.84 0.56
N GLN A 3 -8.99 25.91 1.46
CA GLN A 3 -8.30 24.75 2.04
C GLN A 3 -9.30 23.99 2.93
N THR A 4 -10.12 23.16 2.30
CA THR A 4 -11.15 22.38 2.98
C THR A 4 -10.54 21.07 3.48
N TYR A 5 -10.77 20.74 4.76
CA TYR A 5 -10.39 19.46 5.36
C TYR A 5 -11.34 18.35 4.92
N LEU A 6 -10.92 17.09 5.00
CA LEU A 6 -11.81 15.95 4.76
C LEU A 6 -12.97 15.94 5.77
N THR A 7 -14.14 15.50 5.32
CA THR A 7 -15.23 15.18 6.25
C THR A 7 -14.86 13.98 7.11
N PRO A 8 -15.45 13.84 8.32
CA PRO A 8 -15.14 12.71 9.22
C PRO A 8 -15.37 11.33 8.57
N GLU A 9 -16.31 11.23 7.63
CA GLU A 9 -16.60 9.98 6.92
C GLU A 9 -15.53 9.65 5.87
N GLN A 10 -15.03 10.67 5.16
CA GLN A 10 -13.96 10.52 4.19
C GLN A 10 -12.64 10.15 4.87
N ASP A 11 -12.34 10.76 6.02
CA ASP A 11 -11.16 10.42 6.83
C ASP A 11 -11.24 8.96 7.32
N ARG A 12 -12.38 8.49 7.84
CA ARG A 12 -12.54 7.08 8.24
C ARG A 12 -12.32 6.08 7.12
N THR A 13 -12.67 6.45 5.89
CA THR A 13 -12.46 5.59 4.71
C THR A 13 -10.98 5.53 4.35
N LEU A 14 -10.29 6.68 4.37
CA LEU A 14 -8.86 6.77 4.16
C LEU A 14 -8.08 5.98 5.23
N ARG A 15 -8.43 6.14 6.52
CA ARG A 15 -7.80 5.42 7.65
C ARG A 15 -8.00 3.91 7.58
N ARG A 16 -9.17 3.44 7.15
CA ARG A 16 -9.41 2.01 6.91
C ARG A 16 -8.50 1.48 5.82
N TRP A 17 -8.38 2.20 4.71
CA TRP A 17 -7.47 1.84 3.63
C TRP A 17 -6.00 1.83 4.11
N GLU A 18 -5.56 2.83 4.87
CA GLU A 18 -4.20 2.88 5.42
C GLU A 18 -3.91 1.67 6.32
N ARG A 19 -4.88 1.24 7.13
CA ARG A 19 -4.74 0.08 8.00
C ARG A 19 -4.59 -1.22 7.19
N TRP A 20 -5.38 -1.38 6.13
CA TRP A 20 -5.24 -2.51 5.20
C TRP A 20 -3.87 -2.50 4.52
N ASN A 21 -3.43 -1.36 4.00
CA ASN A 21 -2.13 -1.22 3.34
C ASN A 21 -0.98 -1.55 4.28
N ARG A 22 -1.01 -1.01 5.50
CA ARG A 22 0.01 -1.27 6.52
C ARG A 22 0.05 -2.75 6.93
N ASN A 23 -1.11 -3.36 7.19
CA ASN A 23 -1.17 -4.76 7.58
C ASN A 23 -0.67 -5.68 6.45
N TYR A 24 -1.02 -5.37 5.20
CA TYR A 24 -0.53 -6.12 4.05
C TYR A 24 0.98 -5.97 3.88
N PHE A 25 1.52 -4.76 4.05
CA PHE A 25 2.96 -4.52 3.99
C PHE A 25 3.72 -5.30 5.07
N ILE A 26 3.21 -5.31 6.31
CA ILE A 26 3.80 -6.09 7.41
C ILE A 26 3.75 -7.59 7.09
N PHE A 27 2.61 -8.08 6.60
CA PHE A 27 2.47 -9.48 6.19
C PHE A 27 3.46 -9.84 5.08
N ALA A 28 3.56 -9.02 4.03
CA ALA A 28 4.49 -9.19 2.93
C ALA A 28 5.95 -9.22 3.42
N PHE A 29 6.33 -8.28 4.30
CA PHE A 29 7.68 -8.23 4.87
C PHE A 29 8.02 -9.49 5.68
N ILE A 30 7.10 -9.97 6.52
CA ILE A 30 7.27 -11.20 7.29
C ILE A 30 7.38 -12.40 6.35
N ALA A 31 6.48 -12.52 5.39
CA ALA A 31 6.48 -13.61 4.42
C ALA A 31 7.81 -13.64 3.62
N LEU A 32 8.28 -12.49 3.15
CA LEU A 32 9.57 -12.38 2.46
C LEU A 32 10.74 -12.76 3.37
N THR A 33 10.72 -12.31 4.62
CA THR A 33 11.77 -12.65 5.60
C THR A 33 11.80 -14.15 5.87
N LEU A 34 10.64 -14.79 6.04
CA LEU A 34 10.55 -16.24 6.22
C LEU A 34 11.09 -16.98 4.99
N VAL A 35 10.77 -16.51 3.79
CA VAL A 35 11.26 -17.11 2.54
C VAL A 35 12.77 -16.96 2.40
N LEU A 36 13.35 -15.82 2.80
CA LEU A 36 14.79 -15.62 2.76
C LEU A 36 15.52 -16.48 3.82
N VAL A 37 14.97 -16.56 5.04
CA VAL A 37 15.60 -17.29 6.16
C VAL A 37 15.45 -18.80 6.01
N PHE A 38 14.29 -19.26 5.53
CA PHE A 38 13.97 -20.69 5.40
C PHE A 38 14.03 -21.19 3.95
N GLY A 39 14.34 -20.33 2.98
CA GLY A 39 14.36 -20.69 1.55
C GLY A 39 15.38 -21.77 1.20
N SER A 40 16.51 -21.78 1.91
CA SER A 40 17.53 -22.84 1.80
C SER A 40 17.05 -24.18 2.35
N GLN A 41 16.23 -24.18 3.41
CA GLN A 41 15.60 -25.38 4.00
C GLN A 41 14.43 -25.90 3.14
N LEU A 42 13.75 -25.01 2.42
CA LEU A 42 12.61 -25.31 1.55
C LEU A 42 13.00 -25.93 0.19
N GLY A 43 14.29 -26.12 -0.08
CA GLY A 43 14.76 -26.65 -1.37
C GLY A 43 14.49 -25.71 -2.55
N LEU A 44 14.18 -24.43 -2.29
CA LEU A 44 13.87 -23.42 -3.31
C LEU A 44 15.10 -22.94 -4.08
N SER A 45 16.31 -23.37 -3.67
CA SER A 45 17.59 -23.06 -4.30
C SER A 45 18.31 -24.31 -4.81
N SER A 46 17.59 -25.32 -5.31
CA SER A 46 18.23 -26.45 -6.01
C SER A 46 18.74 -25.99 -7.38
N GLY A 47 19.99 -25.55 -7.44
CA GLY A 47 20.88 -25.52 -8.61
C GLY A 47 20.48 -24.69 -9.85
N ASP A 48 19.30 -24.93 -10.43
CA ASP A 48 18.93 -24.54 -11.79
C ASP A 48 17.60 -23.78 -11.91
N SER A 49 16.72 -23.76 -10.89
CA SER A 49 15.37 -23.18 -11.05
C SER A 49 15.00 -22.13 -9.99
N TRP A 50 15.20 -20.85 -10.34
CA TRP A 50 14.63 -19.70 -9.63
C TRP A 50 13.09 -19.58 -9.76
N GLY A 51 12.44 -20.50 -10.48
CA GLY A 51 11.03 -20.44 -10.84
C GLY A 51 10.06 -20.28 -9.66
N PRO A 52 10.09 -21.15 -8.64
CA PRO A 52 9.16 -21.07 -7.50
C PRO A 52 9.34 -19.79 -6.68
N LEU A 53 10.60 -19.35 -6.53
CA LEU A 53 10.97 -18.14 -5.80
C LEU A 53 10.48 -16.87 -6.52
N GLY A 54 10.61 -16.85 -7.85
CA GLY A 54 10.08 -15.77 -8.70
C GLY A 54 8.56 -15.66 -8.65
N VAL A 55 7.84 -16.79 -8.74
CA VAL A 55 6.37 -16.81 -8.62
C VAL A 55 5.92 -16.29 -7.26
N LEU A 56 6.60 -16.69 -6.20
CA LEU A 56 6.29 -16.23 -4.84
C LEU A 56 6.50 -14.71 -4.71
N LEU A 57 7.62 -14.18 -5.20
CA LEU A 57 7.89 -12.74 -5.22
C LEU A 57 6.82 -11.97 -5.99
N VAL A 58 6.43 -12.47 -7.16
CA VAL A 58 5.38 -11.84 -7.97
C VAL A 58 4.04 -11.84 -7.23
N LEU A 59 3.66 -12.95 -6.59
CA LEU A 59 2.45 -13.04 -5.75
C LEU A 59 2.48 -12.08 -4.55
N LEU A 60 3.67 -11.75 -4.06
CA LEU A 60 3.88 -10.88 -2.91
C LEU A 60 3.90 -9.39 -3.31
N ILE A 61 4.44 -9.08 -4.50
CA ILE A 61 4.57 -7.71 -5.02
C ILE A 61 3.31 -7.23 -5.74
N ILE A 62 2.63 -8.08 -6.52
CA ILE A 62 1.43 -7.70 -7.28
C ILE A 62 0.38 -7.01 -6.41
N PRO A 63 0.00 -7.56 -5.23
CA PRO A 63 -1.05 -6.95 -4.44
C PRO A 63 -0.62 -5.61 -3.80
N ILE A 64 0.68 -5.39 -3.57
CA ILE A 64 1.23 -4.09 -3.16
C ILE A 64 0.97 -3.05 -4.26
N ILE A 65 1.31 -3.39 -5.51
CA ILE A 65 1.11 -2.51 -6.66
C ILE A 65 -0.38 -2.22 -6.85
N VAL A 66 -1.23 -3.25 -6.77
CA VAL A 66 -2.69 -3.10 -6.90
C VAL A 66 -3.25 -2.20 -5.80
N LEU A 67 -2.81 -2.36 -4.54
CA LEU A 67 -3.25 -1.48 -3.45
C LEU A 67 -2.84 -0.04 -3.71
N GLN A 68 -1.57 0.21 -4.08
CA GLN A 68 -1.06 1.56 -4.35
C GLN A 68 -1.78 2.23 -5.52
N LEU A 69 -2.14 1.49 -6.57
CA LEU A 69 -2.87 2.02 -7.74
C LEU A 69 -4.37 2.27 -7.46
N ARG A 70 -4.96 1.56 -6.48
CA ARG A 70 -6.36 1.71 -6.09
C ARG A 70 -6.61 2.90 -5.16
N LEU A 71 -5.56 3.56 -4.66
CA LEU A 71 -5.75 4.74 -3.80
C LEU A 71 -6.29 5.93 -4.61
N ALA A 72 -7.55 6.27 -4.34
CA ALA A 72 -8.21 7.44 -4.87
C ALA A 72 -8.48 8.44 -3.75
N CYS A 73 -8.39 9.73 -4.07
CA CYS A 73 -8.78 10.80 -3.16
C CYS A 73 -10.30 10.69 -2.89
N PRO A 74 -10.74 10.60 -1.62
CA PRO A 74 -12.17 10.49 -1.30
C PRO A 74 -12.96 11.79 -1.52
N ALA A 75 -12.29 12.91 -1.78
CA ALA A 75 -12.91 14.20 -2.07
C ALA A 75 -13.12 14.48 -3.56
N CYS A 76 -12.14 14.18 -4.42
CA CYS A 76 -12.22 14.45 -5.85
C CYS A 76 -12.24 13.19 -6.73
N GLY A 77 -12.10 11.99 -6.15
CA GLY A 77 -12.06 10.73 -6.88
C GLY A 77 -10.78 10.53 -7.71
N HIS A 78 -9.85 11.49 -7.72
CA HIS A 78 -8.63 11.39 -8.49
C HIS A 78 -7.69 10.32 -7.91
N ARG A 79 -7.13 9.47 -8.78
CA ARG A 79 -6.18 8.43 -8.36
C ARG A 79 -4.87 9.10 -7.96
N ILE A 80 -4.45 8.93 -6.71
CA ILE A 80 -3.23 9.55 -6.17
C ILE A 80 -1.98 8.85 -6.74
N GLY A 81 -2.15 7.63 -7.27
CA GLY A 81 -1.09 6.88 -7.97
C GLY A 81 0.11 6.57 -7.08
N TRP A 82 1.28 6.43 -7.70
CA TRP A 82 2.57 6.11 -7.07
C TRP A 82 3.08 7.16 -6.04
N GLN A 83 2.34 8.25 -5.83
CA GLN A 83 2.64 9.22 -4.75
C GLN A 83 2.25 8.70 -3.36
N ALA A 84 1.46 7.63 -3.28
CA ALA A 84 1.13 6.93 -2.03
C ALA A 84 2.26 5.98 -1.61
N LYS A 85 3.46 6.52 -1.34
CA LYS A 85 4.66 5.69 -1.20
C LYS A 85 4.67 4.80 0.06
N LEU A 86 3.80 5.05 1.04
CA LEU A 86 3.45 4.13 2.17
C LEU A 86 2.35 4.75 3.08
N MET A 87 2.31 6.08 3.14
CA MET A 87 1.26 6.90 3.76
C MET A 87 0.57 7.75 2.69
N ALA A 88 -0.69 8.14 2.94
CA ALA A 88 -1.36 9.13 2.09
C ALA A 88 -0.61 10.48 2.22
N PRO A 89 -0.39 11.22 1.12
CA PRO A 89 0.23 12.54 1.19
C PRO A 89 -0.63 13.50 2.01
N ASP A 90 -0.03 14.51 2.66
CA ASP A 90 -0.78 15.44 3.50
C ASP A 90 -1.81 16.28 2.71
N GLN A 91 -1.59 16.47 1.41
CA GLN A 91 -2.47 17.23 0.53
C GLN A 91 -2.64 16.55 -0.83
N CYS A 92 -3.85 16.58 -1.39
CA CYS A 92 -4.08 16.12 -2.75
C CYS A 92 -3.69 17.22 -3.76
N HIS A 93 -2.81 16.91 -4.72
CA HIS A 93 -2.39 17.87 -5.75
C HIS A 93 -3.52 18.31 -6.70
N HIS A 94 -4.55 17.48 -6.90
CA HIS A 94 -5.63 17.79 -7.83
C HIS A 94 -6.69 18.71 -7.22
N CYS A 95 -7.06 18.49 -5.95
CA CYS A 95 -8.13 19.28 -5.30
C CYS A 95 -7.63 20.20 -4.18
N GLY A 96 -6.36 20.11 -3.80
CA GLY A 96 -5.77 20.92 -2.72
C GLY A 96 -6.33 20.62 -1.32
N VAL A 97 -7.18 19.59 -1.18
CA VAL A 97 -7.75 19.17 0.11
C VAL A 97 -6.68 18.52 0.97
N PHE A 98 -6.62 18.91 2.24
CA PHE A 98 -5.79 18.24 3.24
C PHE A 98 -6.39 16.87 3.55
N LEU A 99 -5.61 15.80 3.36
CA LEU A 99 -6.01 14.42 3.64
C LEU A 99 -5.93 14.08 5.13
N ARG A 100 -6.38 15.02 5.97
CA ARG A 100 -6.53 14.89 7.42
C ARG A 100 -7.91 15.41 7.81
N ALA A 101 -8.55 14.76 8.78
CA ALA A 101 -9.69 15.36 9.46
C ALA A 101 -9.26 16.68 10.13
N ARG A 102 -10.18 17.66 10.17
CA ARG A 102 -9.98 18.87 10.98
C ARG A 102 -9.88 18.43 12.44
N GLU A 103 -8.69 18.46 13.01
CA GLU A 103 -8.50 18.31 14.46
C GLU A 103 -9.35 19.40 15.14
N ARG A 104 -10.29 18.98 15.98
CA ARG A 104 -11.06 19.88 16.84
C ARG A 104 -10.19 20.36 17.98
#